data_AF-A0A9X1T415-F1
#
_entry.id   AF-A0A9X1T415-F1
#
_cell.length_a   1.000
_cell.length_b   1.000
_cell.length_c   1.000
_cell.angle_alpha   90.00
_cell.angle_beta   90.00
_cell.angle_gamma   90.00
#
_symmetry.space_group_name_H-M   'P 1'
#
loop_
_entity.id
_entity.type
_entity.pdbx_description
1 polymer ?
#
loop_
_entity_poly.entity_id
_entity_poly.type
_entity_poly.pdbx_seq_one_letter_code
_entity_poly.pdbx_strand_id
1 'polypeptide(L)'
;MADTTDRLALPYILADQAQKHVTHNDGLVRLDALVHLAVLDRDRTEPPAAPSAGDRHIVAAEASGEWAGRGGTVAVWQDGVWMFLEPQAGWRAWCIADEALLVHDGDGWAPAMLGPTDFAGGALSRLGVNTAADDFNRVAIKTSALLVSHDDASGSGNGSVLGTFNKEDAGKDAGFNFQSGWSTRALMGLYGDEDFRIKVSPDGAAFHDALAIDRTTGRVSFPKTGSIGAIASGLFHKADAGSVAFARTGSGTLELKAGSYVEVAGFVHGFAAPTSVQMPALAAGTDYAVYVCSDGTVRADAGLVAPAGFTAADSRKIGGFHYAAGGNAPGYNAGGDTTPQINPYSLWDLKWRPACADPRGMALVAGRFWCDVYLTGVDAGLYGSSRSGVAVATGAAPPKIPVAFGGDGTATYGSFTWYEAVELLASVGKGLLDYDDYVVAAFGTTEAATRGNNPFTTGLGTTNAGSTNSDQKFTSIWGIIQSSGCYYTWGKGFGGSYTTGWSENSEGRGQMVSQPSALLLGANYADGARGGSRTAAWNNPPWTSVGFFASRGRCEHLAHL
;
A
#
# COMPACT_ATOMS: atom_id res chain seq x y z
N MET A 1 94.10 17.15 -32.01
CA MET A 1 93.42 16.87 -30.73
C MET A 1 92.18 17.71 -30.76
N ALA A 2 91.03 17.15 -30.40
CA ALA A 2 89.79 17.91 -30.38
C ALA A 2 89.91 18.99 -29.31
N ASP A 3 89.55 20.23 -29.66
CA ASP A 3 89.64 21.38 -28.77
C ASP A 3 88.34 21.57 -27.96
N THR A 4 87.41 20.62 -28.05
CA THR A 4 86.09 20.63 -27.40
C THR A 4 85.63 19.23 -27.01
N THR A 5 84.68 19.12 -26.04
CA THR A 5 83.98 17.87 -25.69
C THR A 5 83.07 17.38 -26.83
N ASP A 6 82.78 16.08 -26.87
CA ASP A 6 82.13 15.45 -28.02
C ASP A 6 80.64 15.74 -28.16
N ARG A 7 79.92 15.98 -27.05
CA ARG A 7 78.46 16.09 -27.09
C ARG A 7 77.95 17.52 -27.02
N LEU A 8 78.45 18.28 -26.06
CA LEU A 8 78.01 19.66 -25.82
C LEU A 8 79.00 20.68 -26.41
N ALA A 9 80.07 20.23 -27.07
CA ALA A 9 81.10 21.06 -27.70
C ALA A 9 81.73 22.08 -26.73
N LEU A 10 81.95 21.69 -25.48
CA LEU A 10 82.54 22.55 -24.46
C LEU A 10 84.05 22.70 -24.71
N PRO A 11 84.59 23.93 -24.78
CA PRO A 11 85.99 24.14 -25.13
C PRO A 11 86.94 23.67 -24.04
N TYR A 12 87.97 22.94 -24.45
CA TYR A 12 89.06 22.49 -23.58
C TYR A 12 90.11 23.58 -23.40
N ILE A 13 90.79 23.55 -22.25
CA ILE A 13 91.96 24.39 -22.00
C ILE A 13 93.17 23.77 -22.72
N LEU A 14 93.88 24.56 -23.52
CA LEU A 14 95.08 24.12 -24.25
C LEU A 14 96.25 23.84 -23.28
N ALA A 15 97.17 22.96 -23.72
CA ALA A 15 98.27 22.46 -22.89
C ALA A 15 99.29 23.54 -22.48
N ASP A 16 100.17 23.19 -21.55
CA ASP A 16 101.24 24.03 -20.98
C ASP A 16 100.80 25.22 -20.11
N GLN A 17 99.52 25.26 -19.74
CA GLN A 17 98.98 26.13 -18.69
C GLN A 17 99.23 25.57 -17.28
N ALA A 18 100.49 25.29 -16.94
CA ALA A 18 100.92 24.72 -15.65
C ALA A 18 100.17 23.43 -15.23
N GLN A 19 99.94 22.52 -16.18
CA GLN A 19 99.20 21.25 -16.02
C GLN A 19 97.73 21.33 -15.55
N LYS A 20 97.15 22.53 -15.35
CA LYS A 20 95.74 22.67 -14.94
C LYS A 20 94.73 22.18 -15.98
N HIS A 21 95.12 22.17 -17.26
CA HIS A 21 94.31 21.66 -18.35
C HIS A 21 93.91 20.19 -18.16
N VAL A 22 94.75 19.38 -17.48
CA VAL A 22 94.48 17.95 -17.30
C VAL A 22 93.26 17.71 -16.41
N THR A 23 93.24 18.26 -15.19
CA THR A 23 92.13 18.03 -14.25
C THR A 23 90.87 18.79 -14.60
N HIS A 24 91.00 19.98 -15.20
CA HIS A 24 89.84 20.75 -15.61
C HIS A 24 89.13 20.13 -16.82
N ASN A 25 89.88 19.71 -17.85
CA ASN A 25 89.28 19.10 -19.02
C ASN A 25 88.65 17.74 -18.69
N ASP A 26 89.22 16.95 -17.75
CA ASP A 26 88.56 15.73 -17.23
C ASP A 26 87.21 16.04 -16.57
N GLY A 27 87.13 17.13 -15.78
CA GLY A 27 85.86 17.61 -15.23
C GLY A 27 84.85 18.01 -16.32
N LEU A 28 85.32 18.64 -17.40
CA LEU A 28 84.48 19.01 -18.55
C LEU A 28 83.95 17.79 -19.29
N VAL A 29 84.75 16.74 -19.48
CA VAL A 29 84.31 15.46 -20.06
C VAL A 29 83.21 14.81 -19.23
N ARG A 30 83.37 14.75 -17.91
CA ARG A 30 82.35 14.14 -17.02
C ARG A 30 81.03 14.92 -17.03
N LEU A 31 81.13 16.25 -17.05
CA LEU A 31 79.95 17.11 -17.20
C LEU A 31 79.29 16.92 -18.56
N ASP A 32 80.08 16.82 -19.63
CA ASP A 32 79.61 16.55 -20.98
C ASP A 32 78.85 15.23 -21.09
N ALA A 33 79.18 14.24 -20.27
CA ALA A 33 78.46 12.96 -20.22
C ALA A 33 77.14 13.03 -19.42
N LEU A 34 77.13 13.75 -18.29
CA LEU A 34 76.02 13.73 -17.33
C LEU A 34 74.94 14.78 -17.58
N VAL A 35 75.29 15.92 -18.18
CA VAL A 35 74.35 17.03 -18.35
C VAL A 35 73.34 16.71 -19.45
N HIS A 36 72.05 16.51 -19.14
CA HIS A 36 71.09 15.87 -20.05
C HIS A 36 71.49 14.44 -20.41
N LEU A 37 71.80 13.65 -19.38
CA LEU A 37 72.17 12.26 -19.54
C LEU A 37 71.10 11.52 -20.36
N ALA A 38 71.51 11.06 -21.54
CA ALA A 38 70.69 10.24 -22.42
C ALA A 38 71.57 9.05 -22.75
N VAL A 39 71.06 7.87 -22.42
CA VAL A 39 71.74 6.61 -22.65
C VAL A 39 71.02 5.88 -23.77
N LEU A 40 71.78 5.20 -24.61
CA LEU A 40 71.21 4.44 -25.71
C LEU A 40 70.39 3.27 -25.17
N ASP A 41 70.89 2.64 -24.10
CA ASP A 41 70.29 1.51 -23.42
C ASP A 41 70.84 1.37 -21.99
N ARG A 42 70.26 0.45 -21.23
CA ARG A 42 70.57 0.23 -19.82
C ARG A 42 70.80 -1.23 -19.41
N ASP A 43 70.76 -2.14 -20.37
CA ASP A 43 70.70 -3.59 -20.17
C ASP A 43 71.82 -4.34 -20.88
N ARG A 44 72.73 -3.63 -21.56
CA ARG A 44 73.86 -4.24 -22.24
C ARG A 44 74.97 -4.64 -21.25
N THR A 45 75.47 -5.88 -21.39
CA THR A 45 76.47 -6.50 -20.51
C THR A 45 77.90 -6.45 -21.06
N GLU A 46 78.09 -6.18 -22.34
CA GLU A 46 79.40 -6.08 -22.99
C GLU A 46 79.49 -4.77 -23.79
N PRO A 47 80.66 -4.12 -23.86
CA PRO A 47 80.81 -2.92 -24.67
C PRO A 47 80.45 -3.17 -26.13
N PRO A 48 79.78 -2.22 -26.82
CA PRO A 48 79.61 -2.29 -28.27
C PRO A 48 80.94 -2.55 -28.97
N ALA A 49 80.96 -3.41 -29.99
CA ALA A 49 82.19 -3.77 -30.69
C ALA A 49 82.83 -2.59 -31.47
N ALA A 50 82.04 -1.56 -31.79
CA ALA A 50 82.49 -0.33 -32.42
C ALA A 50 81.73 0.87 -31.82
N PRO A 51 82.10 1.29 -30.59
CA PRO A 51 81.42 2.39 -29.91
C PRO A 51 81.82 3.74 -30.54
N SER A 52 80.85 4.64 -30.65
CA SER A 52 81.05 6.00 -31.13
C SER A 52 81.37 6.93 -29.96
N ALA A 53 82.18 7.96 -30.20
CA ALA A 53 82.53 8.93 -29.17
C ALA A 53 81.27 9.60 -28.60
N GLY A 54 81.15 9.66 -27.27
CA GLY A 54 79.99 10.19 -26.56
C GLY A 54 78.82 9.20 -26.36
N ASP A 55 78.95 7.97 -26.86
CA ASP A 55 77.99 6.89 -26.58
C ASP A 55 77.95 6.63 -25.08
N ARG A 56 76.73 6.51 -24.56
CA ARG A 56 76.48 6.35 -23.14
C ARG A 56 75.49 5.23 -22.90
N HIS A 57 75.83 4.38 -21.95
CA HIS A 57 75.06 3.21 -21.57
C HIS A 57 74.98 3.18 -20.05
N ILE A 58 73.84 2.75 -19.51
CA ILE A 58 73.85 2.25 -18.14
C ILE A 58 74.30 0.80 -18.22
N VAL A 59 75.40 0.48 -17.56
CA VAL A 59 76.01 -0.85 -17.62
C VAL A 59 75.13 -1.84 -16.87
N ALA A 60 74.82 -2.97 -17.48
CA ALA A 60 74.06 -4.02 -16.80
C ALA A 60 74.86 -4.62 -15.62
N ALA A 61 74.15 -5.13 -14.61
CA ALA A 61 74.76 -5.60 -13.35
C ALA A 61 75.87 -6.65 -13.56
N GLU A 62 75.66 -7.62 -14.45
CA GLU A 62 76.59 -8.72 -14.74
C GLU A 62 77.44 -8.43 -15.98
N ALA A 63 78.11 -7.28 -15.97
CA ALA A 63 78.93 -6.87 -17.09
C ALA A 63 80.20 -7.72 -17.26
N SER A 64 80.63 -7.89 -18.49
CA SER A 64 81.82 -8.67 -18.87
C SER A 64 82.67 -7.92 -19.91
N GLY A 65 83.75 -8.56 -20.37
CA GLY A 65 84.74 -7.88 -21.22
C GLY A 65 85.35 -6.67 -20.49
N GLU A 66 85.47 -5.54 -21.19
CA GLU A 66 86.02 -4.30 -20.61
C GLU A 66 85.11 -3.65 -19.56
N TRP A 67 83.83 -4.05 -19.50
CA TRP A 67 82.87 -3.56 -18.51
C TRP A 67 82.83 -4.42 -17.24
N ALA A 68 83.66 -5.46 -17.15
CA ALA A 68 83.69 -6.38 -16.02
C ALA A 68 83.84 -5.64 -14.67
N GLY A 69 82.88 -5.87 -13.77
CA GLY A 69 82.84 -5.26 -12.43
C GLY A 69 82.31 -3.83 -12.36
N ARG A 70 81.68 -3.31 -13.44
CA ARG A 70 81.15 -1.93 -13.52
C ARG A 70 79.63 -1.84 -13.64
N GLY A 71 78.90 -2.87 -13.21
CA GLY A 71 77.45 -2.90 -13.26
C GLY A 71 76.78 -1.73 -12.53
N GLY A 72 75.71 -1.19 -13.10
CA GLY A 72 74.94 -0.07 -12.57
C GLY A 72 75.50 1.33 -12.88
N THR A 73 76.76 1.40 -13.31
CA THR A 73 77.41 2.67 -13.67
C THR A 73 76.93 3.21 -15.01
N VAL A 74 77.15 4.50 -15.24
CA VAL A 74 77.01 5.08 -16.58
C VAL A 74 78.35 4.96 -17.28
N ALA A 75 78.44 4.06 -18.26
CA ALA A 75 79.59 3.95 -19.14
C ALA A 75 79.51 5.00 -20.26
N VAL A 76 80.64 5.64 -20.54
CA VAL A 76 80.80 6.70 -21.54
C VAL A 76 82.02 6.39 -22.39
N TRP A 77 81.87 6.32 -23.71
CA TRP A 77 83.01 6.12 -24.61
C TRP A 77 83.68 7.44 -24.96
N GLN A 78 84.93 7.62 -24.55
CA GLN A 78 85.67 8.87 -24.73
C GLN A 78 87.14 8.59 -25.04
N ASP A 79 87.71 9.27 -26.03
CA ASP A 79 89.14 9.19 -26.39
C ASP A 79 89.68 7.74 -26.58
N GLY A 80 88.82 6.83 -27.03
CA GLY A 80 89.16 5.43 -27.27
C GLY A 80 89.18 4.53 -26.03
N VAL A 81 88.66 5.01 -24.89
CA VAL A 81 88.53 4.24 -23.64
C VAL A 81 87.14 4.43 -23.01
N TRP A 82 86.73 3.46 -22.18
CA TRP A 82 85.50 3.58 -21.38
C TRP A 82 85.75 4.33 -20.07
N MET A 83 85.01 5.40 -19.86
CA MET A 83 84.87 6.08 -18.58
C MET A 83 83.59 5.59 -17.88
N PHE A 84 83.67 5.32 -16.58
CA PHE A 84 82.52 4.87 -15.79
C PHE A 84 82.19 5.89 -14.70
N LEU A 85 80.92 6.30 -14.65
CA LEU A 85 80.41 7.28 -13.69
C LEU A 85 79.44 6.58 -12.73
N GLU A 86 79.73 6.70 -11.44
CA GLU A 86 78.89 6.12 -10.39
C GLU A 86 77.67 7.01 -10.13
N PRO A 87 76.45 6.51 -10.39
CA PRO A 87 75.24 7.29 -10.18
C PRO A 87 74.95 7.50 -8.69
N GLN A 88 74.34 8.65 -8.37
CA GLN A 88 73.84 8.94 -7.02
C GLN A 88 72.32 8.99 -7.02
N ALA A 89 71.71 8.75 -5.86
CA ALA A 89 70.28 8.97 -5.65
C ALA A 89 69.84 10.34 -6.20
N GLY A 90 68.79 10.34 -7.00
CA GLY A 90 68.23 11.52 -7.67
C GLY A 90 68.77 11.80 -9.07
N TRP A 91 69.78 11.06 -9.55
CA TRP A 91 70.24 11.20 -10.94
C TRP A 91 69.15 10.78 -11.94
N ARG A 92 69.15 11.42 -13.12
CA ARG A 92 68.11 11.20 -14.14
C ARG A 92 68.76 10.91 -15.50
N ALA A 93 68.23 9.92 -16.20
CA ALA A 93 68.70 9.51 -17.51
C ALA A 93 67.52 9.21 -18.43
N TRP A 94 67.51 9.76 -19.64
CA TRP A 94 66.59 9.29 -20.68
C TRP A 94 67.17 8.04 -21.33
N CYS A 95 66.48 6.91 -21.26
CA CYS A 95 66.86 5.71 -21.97
C CYS A 95 66.15 5.70 -23.32
N ILE A 96 66.94 5.73 -24.40
CA ILE A 96 66.39 5.82 -25.75
C ILE A 96 65.70 4.51 -26.14
N ALA A 97 66.32 3.36 -25.85
CA ALA A 97 65.73 2.05 -26.13
C ALA A 97 64.39 1.81 -25.42
N ASP A 98 64.24 2.30 -24.18
CA ASP A 98 63.04 2.08 -23.37
C ASP A 98 61.97 3.17 -23.55
N GLU A 99 62.26 4.21 -24.33
CA GLU A 99 61.42 5.43 -24.48
C GLU A 99 60.95 6.01 -23.13
N ALA A 100 61.80 5.92 -22.11
CA ALA A 100 61.44 6.23 -20.74
C ALA A 100 62.50 7.08 -20.02
N LEU A 101 62.03 7.98 -19.16
CA LEU A 101 62.88 8.69 -18.21
C LEU A 101 63.15 7.77 -17.03
N LEU A 102 64.41 7.63 -16.64
CA LEU A 102 64.86 6.86 -15.49
C LEU A 102 65.32 7.81 -14.38
N VAL A 103 65.11 7.42 -13.12
CA VAL A 103 65.66 8.05 -11.92
C VAL A 103 66.46 7.00 -11.15
N HIS A 104 67.65 7.37 -10.69
CA HIS A 104 68.42 6.53 -9.77
C HIS A 104 67.92 6.78 -8.34
N ASP A 105 67.46 5.77 -7.62
CA ASP A 105 66.89 5.94 -6.27
C ASP A 105 67.94 5.89 -5.14
N GLY A 106 69.17 5.50 -5.48
CA GLY A 106 70.27 5.30 -4.54
C GLY A 106 70.86 3.89 -4.64
N ASP A 107 70.05 2.92 -5.07
CA ASP A 107 70.45 1.53 -5.23
C ASP A 107 70.42 1.10 -6.72
N GLY A 108 69.59 1.73 -7.56
CA GLY A 108 69.59 1.47 -9.01
C GLY A 108 68.73 2.44 -9.82
N TRP A 109 68.75 2.31 -11.15
CA TRP A 109 67.95 3.11 -12.08
C TRP A 109 66.55 2.52 -12.30
N ALA A 110 65.48 3.32 -12.22
CA ALA A 110 64.09 2.89 -12.45
C ALA A 110 63.27 3.93 -13.26
N PRO A 111 62.25 3.54 -14.05
CA PRO A 111 61.38 4.48 -14.76
C PRO A 111 60.71 5.49 -13.83
N ALA A 112 60.65 6.75 -14.27
CA ALA A 112 59.98 7.84 -13.59
C ALA A 112 58.45 7.75 -13.77
N MET A 113 57.84 6.68 -13.28
CA MET A 113 56.39 6.49 -13.29
C MET A 113 55.96 5.92 -11.94
N LEU A 114 55.44 6.78 -11.07
CA LEU A 114 54.85 6.40 -9.77
C LEU A 114 55.83 5.64 -8.85
N GLY A 115 56.20 6.24 -7.73
CA GLY A 115 57.04 5.54 -6.75
C GLY A 115 56.30 4.33 -6.15
N PRO A 116 56.99 3.26 -5.69
CA PRO A 116 56.37 2.15 -4.95
C PRO A 116 55.54 2.62 -3.74
N THR A 117 55.90 3.76 -3.16
CA THR A 117 55.17 4.42 -2.07
C THR A 117 53.80 4.96 -2.49
N ASP A 118 53.58 5.24 -3.78
CA ASP A 118 52.31 5.76 -4.30
C ASP A 118 51.23 4.66 -4.40
N PHE A 119 51.64 3.38 -4.45
CA PHE A 119 50.75 2.22 -4.43
C PHE A 119 50.69 1.52 -3.08
N ALA A 120 51.78 1.49 -2.31
CA ALA A 120 51.90 0.67 -1.09
C ALA A 120 51.22 1.24 0.18
N GLY A 121 50.54 2.40 0.10
CA GLY A 121 49.81 3.01 1.21
C GLY A 121 48.33 3.29 0.96
N GLY A 122 47.81 2.96 -0.23
CA GLY A 122 46.41 3.13 -0.57
C GLY A 122 45.96 4.55 -0.95
N ALA A 123 46.59 5.19 -1.94
CA ALA A 123 45.90 6.24 -2.70
C ALA A 123 46.57 6.56 -4.05
N LEU A 124 45.99 6.07 -5.16
CA LEU A 124 45.91 6.93 -6.34
C LEU A 124 45.05 8.14 -5.95
N SER A 125 45.66 9.31 -5.77
CA SER A 125 44.92 10.51 -5.36
C SER A 125 43.95 10.97 -6.44
N ARG A 126 44.27 10.69 -7.71
CA ARG A 126 43.46 11.00 -8.89
C ARG A 126 43.69 9.98 -10.02
N LEU A 127 42.65 9.65 -10.78
CA LEU A 127 42.69 8.82 -11.97
C LEU A 127 41.83 9.45 -13.09
N GLY A 128 42.46 9.76 -14.21
CA GLY A 128 41.82 10.33 -15.39
C GLY A 128 41.92 9.42 -16.61
N VAL A 129 40.80 9.14 -17.29
CA VAL A 129 40.76 8.38 -18.55
C VAL A 129 40.19 9.28 -19.65
N ASN A 130 41.02 9.61 -20.67
CA ASN A 130 40.72 10.59 -21.72
C ASN A 130 40.33 12.00 -21.20
N THR A 131 40.58 12.28 -19.93
CA THR A 131 40.34 13.57 -19.27
C THR A 131 41.20 13.68 -18.02
N ALA A 132 41.55 14.89 -17.60
CA ALA A 132 42.19 15.11 -16.30
C ALA A 132 41.17 14.93 -15.17
N ALA A 133 41.61 14.37 -14.06
CA ALA A 133 40.88 14.32 -12.79
C ALA A 133 41.26 15.53 -11.91
N ASP A 134 40.34 15.96 -11.05
CA ASP A 134 40.49 17.15 -10.20
C ASP A 134 40.28 16.82 -8.71
N ASP A 135 40.32 17.83 -7.83
CA ASP A 135 40.16 17.63 -6.38
C ASP A 135 38.78 17.12 -5.95
N PHE A 136 37.76 17.38 -6.78
CA PHE A 136 36.38 16.94 -6.59
C PHE A 136 36.14 15.61 -7.33
N ASN A 137 36.39 15.57 -8.64
CA ASN A 137 36.28 14.39 -9.49
C ASN A 137 37.61 13.63 -9.52
N ARG A 138 37.92 12.98 -8.39
CA ARG A 138 39.16 12.21 -8.25
C ARG A 138 39.23 11.01 -9.20
N VAL A 139 38.09 10.52 -9.67
CA VAL A 139 38.00 9.57 -10.78
C VAL A 139 37.20 10.23 -11.90
N ALA A 140 37.84 10.53 -13.02
CA ALA A 140 37.23 11.21 -14.15
C ALA A 140 37.41 10.40 -15.44
N ILE A 141 36.31 10.06 -16.11
CA ILE A 141 36.33 9.16 -17.28
C ILE A 141 35.52 9.80 -18.41
N LYS A 142 36.16 10.03 -19.56
CA LYS A 142 35.48 10.36 -20.82
C LYS A 142 35.48 9.12 -21.73
N THR A 143 34.33 8.46 -21.82
CA THR A 143 34.17 7.19 -22.53
C THR A 143 32.78 7.09 -23.18
N SER A 144 32.65 6.22 -24.19
CA SER A 144 31.36 5.83 -24.76
C SER A 144 30.64 4.75 -23.93
N ALA A 145 31.38 3.96 -23.13
CA ALA A 145 30.83 2.91 -22.27
C ALA A 145 31.72 2.67 -21.03
N LEU A 146 31.09 2.26 -19.92
CA LEU A 146 31.75 1.86 -18.67
C LEU A 146 31.24 0.46 -18.27
N LEU A 147 32.17 -0.48 -18.06
CA LEU A 147 31.87 -1.81 -17.54
C LEU A 147 32.44 -1.93 -16.12
N VAL A 148 31.59 -2.33 -15.18
CA VAL A 148 31.99 -2.76 -13.84
C VAL A 148 31.40 -4.16 -13.64
N SER A 149 32.25 -5.15 -13.40
CA SER A 149 31.86 -6.56 -13.27
C SER A 149 32.34 -7.15 -11.96
N HIS A 150 31.70 -8.25 -11.57
CA HIS A 150 32.14 -9.07 -10.44
C HIS A 150 33.56 -9.58 -10.66
N ASP A 151 34.28 -9.78 -9.57
CA ASP A 151 35.64 -10.32 -9.60
C ASP A 151 35.60 -11.84 -9.77
N ASP A 152 35.79 -12.29 -11.01
CA ASP A 152 35.95 -13.68 -11.39
C ASP A 152 37.42 -14.06 -11.63
N ALA A 153 38.36 -13.13 -11.43
CA ALA A 153 39.77 -13.27 -11.79
C ALA A 153 40.69 -13.52 -10.58
N SER A 154 40.42 -12.91 -9.42
CA SER A 154 41.32 -13.00 -8.26
C SER A 154 41.23 -14.32 -7.49
N GLY A 155 40.16 -15.09 -7.70
CA GLY A 155 39.81 -16.26 -6.89
C GLY A 155 39.24 -15.93 -5.50
N SER A 156 39.13 -14.64 -5.14
CA SER A 156 38.61 -14.17 -3.85
C SER A 156 37.27 -13.41 -3.95
N GLY A 157 36.73 -13.27 -5.16
CA GLY A 157 35.45 -12.59 -5.39
C GLY A 157 34.27 -13.31 -4.76
N ASN A 158 33.30 -12.51 -4.28
CA ASN A 158 32.05 -13.00 -3.70
C ASN A 158 30.87 -12.99 -4.69
N GLY A 159 31.16 -12.78 -5.98
CA GLY A 159 30.18 -12.71 -7.07
C GLY A 159 29.30 -11.45 -7.09
N SER A 160 29.43 -10.54 -6.13
CA SER A 160 28.61 -9.32 -6.06
C SER A 160 29.34 -8.10 -6.61
N VAL A 161 28.58 -7.15 -7.16
CA VAL A 161 29.05 -5.80 -7.51
C VAL A 161 28.20 -4.81 -6.72
N LEU A 162 28.79 -4.17 -5.71
CA LEU A 162 28.09 -3.24 -4.82
C LEU A 162 28.72 -1.85 -4.91
N GLY A 163 27.89 -0.85 -5.22
CA GLY A 163 28.26 0.56 -5.15
C GLY A 163 27.73 1.18 -3.86
N THR A 164 28.62 1.59 -2.97
CA THR A 164 28.26 2.26 -1.71
C THR A 164 28.44 3.76 -1.85
N PHE A 165 27.36 4.51 -1.70
CA PHE A 165 27.36 5.97 -1.72
C PHE A 165 26.95 6.49 -0.35
N ASN A 166 27.91 7.01 0.41
CA ASN A 166 27.69 7.54 1.75
C ASN A 166 27.69 9.07 1.72
N LYS A 167 26.67 9.67 2.33
CA LYS A 167 26.57 11.12 2.51
C LYS A 167 26.84 11.50 3.96
N GLU A 168 27.30 12.73 4.19
CA GLU A 168 27.68 13.25 5.52
C GLU A 168 26.48 13.32 6.47
N ASP A 169 25.34 13.78 5.98
CA ASP A 169 24.12 13.99 6.76
C ASP A 169 22.86 13.96 5.88
N ALA A 170 21.69 14.07 6.51
CA ALA A 170 20.39 14.00 5.85
C ALA A 170 20.19 15.08 4.77
N GLY A 171 20.77 16.27 4.93
CA GLY A 171 20.64 17.39 4.00
C GLY A 171 21.57 17.34 2.78
N LYS A 172 22.45 16.33 2.70
CA LYS A 172 23.31 16.08 1.54
C LYS A 172 22.69 15.08 0.56
N ASP A 173 23.36 14.94 -0.58
CA ASP A 173 22.93 14.08 -1.67
C ASP A 173 23.87 12.87 -1.84
N ALA A 174 23.29 11.71 -2.18
CA ALA A 174 24.01 10.52 -2.61
C ALA A 174 23.22 9.82 -3.73
N GLY A 175 23.79 9.73 -4.92
CA GLY A 175 23.09 9.12 -6.06
C GLY A 175 23.76 9.32 -7.41
N PHE A 176 23.02 9.00 -8.46
CA PHE A 176 23.42 9.16 -9.85
C PHE A 176 22.81 10.42 -10.49
N ASN A 177 23.67 11.24 -11.09
CA ASN A 177 23.28 12.42 -11.84
C ASN A 177 23.33 12.14 -13.35
N PHE A 178 22.21 12.31 -14.04
CA PHE A 178 22.12 12.14 -15.49
C PHE A 178 22.04 13.51 -16.17
N GLN A 179 22.98 13.82 -17.06
CA GLN A 179 23.16 15.17 -17.61
C GLN A 179 23.17 15.20 -19.14
N SER A 180 22.80 16.35 -19.70
CA SER A 180 22.97 16.68 -21.12
C SER A 180 23.52 18.09 -21.25
N GLY A 181 24.62 18.25 -22.00
CA GLY A 181 25.28 19.56 -22.17
C GLY A 181 25.67 20.22 -20.84
N TRP A 182 26.18 19.44 -19.87
CA TRP A 182 26.52 19.88 -18.51
C TRP A 182 25.35 20.38 -17.66
N SER A 183 24.11 20.14 -18.09
CA SER A 183 22.89 20.45 -17.33
C SER A 183 22.22 19.15 -16.88
N THR A 184 21.93 19.05 -15.57
CA THR A 184 21.28 17.86 -15.00
C THR A 184 19.84 17.73 -15.48
N ARG A 185 19.44 16.53 -15.90
CA ARG A 185 18.10 16.22 -16.43
C ARG A 185 17.37 15.20 -15.58
N ALA A 186 18.08 14.27 -14.94
CA ALA A 186 17.50 13.33 -14.00
C ALA A 186 18.45 13.00 -12.84
N LEU A 187 17.87 12.59 -11.72
CA LEU A 187 18.54 12.21 -10.48
C LEU A 187 17.94 10.91 -9.95
N MET A 188 18.76 10.02 -9.39
CA MET A 188 18.32 8.77 -8.75
C MET A 188 19.14 8.49 -7.49
N GLY A 189 18.51 8.47 -6.31
CA GLY A 189 19.20 8.30 -5.02
C GLY A 189 18.56 9.07 -3.88
N LEU A 190 19.35 9.39 -2.85
CA LEU A 190 18.97 10.20 -1.70
C LEU A 190 19.29 11.67 -2.03
N TYR A 191 18.28 12.51 -2.24
CA TYR A 191 18.48 13.91 -2.66
C TYR A 191 17.70 14.90 -1.79
N GLY A 192 18.41 15.62 -0.93
CA GLY A 192 17.90 16.61 0.02
C GLY A 192 17.30 16.05 1.30
N ASP A 193 17.18 14.73 1.40
CA ASP A 193 16.70 13.99 2.58
C ASP A 193 17.11 12.51 2.50
N GLU A 194 16.51 11.71 3.37
CA GLU A 194 16.76 10.28 3.57
C GLU A 194 15.78 9.38 2.78
N ASP A 195 14.89 9.94 1.97
CA ASP A 195 13.99 9.16 1.13
C ASP A 195 14.65 8.84 -0.22
N PHE A 196 14.40 7.64 -0.75
CA PHE A 196 14.87 7.30 -2.09
C PHE A 196 13.99 7.95 -3.16
N ARG A 197 14.59 8.68 -4.10
CA ARG A 197 13.85 9.47 -5.09
C ARG A 197 14.37 9.27 -6.51
N ILE A 198 13.44 9.42 -7.46
CA ILE A 198 13.74 9.66 -8.88
C ILE A 198 13.17 11.04 -9.23
N LYS A 199 14.06 11.96 -9.62
CA LYS A 199 13.70 13.34 -9.99
C LYS A 199 14.03 13.62 -11.45
N VAL A 200 13.23 14.44 -12.12
CA VAL A 200 13.51 14.93 -13.48
C VAL A 200 13.44 16.45 -13.53
N SER A 201 14.19 17.07 -14.45
CA SER A 201 14.23 18.52 -14.62
C SER A 201 14.23 18.90 -16.10
N PRO A 202 13.38 19.86 -16.52
CA PRO A 202 13.40 20.39 -17.88
C PRO A 202 14.60 21.29 -18.15
N ASP A 203 15.14 21.96 -17.13
CA ASP A 203 16.12 23.06 -17.27
C ASP A 203 17.41 22.86 -16.46
N GLY A 204 17.44 21.90 -15.54
CA GLY A 204 18.54 21.63 -14.62
C GLY A 204 18.55 22.49 -13.36
N ALA A 205 17.49 23.29 -13.16
CA ALA A 205 17.29 24.12 -11.97
C ALA A 205 16.03 23.69 -11.21
N ALA A 206 14.89 23.55 -11.90
CA ALA A 206 13.64 23.12 -11.31
C ALA A 206 13.51 21.59 -11.39
N PHE A 207 13.46 20.92 -10.23
CA PHE A 207 13.30 19.46 -10.17
C PHE A 207 11.88 19.05 -9.78
N HIS A 208 11.46 17.93 -10.36
CA HIS A 208 10.16 17.32 -10.14
C HIS A 208 10.36 15.89 -9.64
N ASP A 209 9.85 15.60 -8.44
CA ASP A 209 9.85 14.25 -7.89
C ASP A 209 8.85 13.38 -8.66
N ALA A 210 9.36 12.47 -9.50
CA ALA A 210 8.53 11.52 -10.23
C ALA A 210 8.17 10.31 -9.36
N LEU A 211 9.11 9.87 -8.52
CA LEU A 211 8.95 8.79 -7.55
C LEU A 211 9.64 9.15 -6.24
N ALA A 212 8.99 8.90 -5.12
CA ALA A 212 9.60 9.00 -3.79
C ALA A 212 9.16 7.81 -2.92
N ILE A 213 10.12 7.16 -2.26
CA ILE A 213 9.91 6.05 -1.34
C ILE A 213 10.15 6.56 0.08
N ASP A 214 9.10 6.58 0.88
CA ASP A 214 9.18 6.96 2.30
C ASP A 214 10.03 5.95 3.06
N ARG A 215 11.11 6.43 3.70
CA ARG A 215 12.07 5.57 4.41
C ARG A 215 11.51 4.82 5.61
N THR A 216 10.42 5.31 6.21
CA THR A 216 9.86 4.74 7.45
C THR A 216 8.87 3.62 7.13
N THR A 217 8.11 3.78 6.05
CA THR A 217 6.97 2.93 5.70
C THR A 217 7.20 2.09 4.45
N GLY A 218 8.22 2.40 3.64
CA GLY A 218 8.44 1.79 2.33
C GLY A 218 7.40 2.20 1.28
N ARG A 219 6.55 3.19 1.56
CA ARG A 219 5.48 3.63 0.67
C ARG A 219 6.05 4.34 -0.55
N VAL A 220 5.67 3.85 -1.73
CA VAL A 220 6.01 4.49 -3.01
C VAL A 220 4.93 5.51 -3.36
N SER A 221 5.36 6.74 -3.63
CA SER A 221 4.50 7.83 -4.11
C SER A 221 4.94 8.28 -5.51
N PHE A 222 3.98 8.81 -6.28
CA PHE A 222 4.21 9.42 -7.60
C PHE A 222 3.76 10.89 -7.59
N PRO A 223 4.54 11.82 -6.99
CA PRO A 223 4.08 13.17 -6.64
C PRO A 223 3.59 14.02 -7.81
N LYS A 224 3.99 13.68 -9.05
CA LYS A 224 3.70 14.45 -10.27
C LYS A 224 2.78 13.74 -11.27
N THR A 225 2.27 12.55 -10.94
CA THR A 225 1.44 11.73 -11.85
C THR A 225 -0.07 11.96 -11.64
N GLY A 226 -0.44 12.94 -10.80
CA GLY A 226 -1.82 13.10 -10.34
C GLY A 226 -2.22 11.95 -9.41
N SER A 227 -3.38 12.08 -8.77
CA SER A 227 -3.84 11.06 -7.81
C SER A 227 -4.22 9.78 -8.54
N ILE A 228 -3.32 8.78 -8.57
CA ILE A 228 -3.72 7.36 -8.75
C ILE A 228 -4.79 7.00 -7.70
N GLY A 229 -4.78 7.66 -6.54
CA GLY A 229 -5.85 7.59 -5.55
C GLY A 229 -7.22 8.13 -6.00
N ALA A 230 -7.34 8.99 -7.02
CA ALA A 230 -8.63 9.52 -7.46
C ALA A 230 -9.39 8.57 -8.41
N ILE A 231 -8.68 7.76 -9.20
CA ILE A 231 -9.30 6.70 -10.03
C ILE A 231 -9.71 5.47 -9.21
N ALA A 232 -9.14 5.30 -8.02
CA ALA A 232 -9.48 4.22 -7.09
C ALA A 232 -10.25 4.69 -5.85
N SER A 233 -10.50 5.99 -5.67
CA SER A 233 -11.20 6.50 -4.49
C SER A 233 -12.58 5.89 -4.41
N GLY A 234 -12.89 5.24 -3.28
CA GLY A 234 -14.13 4.52 -3.12
C GLY A 234 -14.21 3.20 -3.91
N LEU A 235 -13.11 2.69 -4.47
CA LEU A 235 -13.09 1.40 -5.16
C LEU A 235 -13.54 0.29 -4.21
N PHE A 236 -14.60 -0.41 -4.59
CA PHE A 236 -15.04 -1.64 -3.96
C PHE A 236 -15.41 -2.62 -5.08
N HIS A 237 -14.57 -3.63 -5.24
CA HIS A 237 -14.73 -4.69 -6.24
C HIS A 237 -14.88 -6.04 -5.54
N LYS A 238 -15.72 -6.91 -6.10
CA LYS A 238 -15.90 -8.30 -5.70
C LYS A 238 -15.83 -9.16 -6.96
N ALA A 239 -15.25 -10.36 -6.87
CA ALA A 239 -15.16 -11.26 -8.01
C ALA A 239 -16.53 -11.74 -8.53
N ASP A 240 -17.49 -11.93 -7.63
CA ASP A 240 -18.87 -12.27 -7.95
C ASP A 240 -19.79 -11.09 -7.58
N ALA A 241 -20.29 -10.38 -8.59
CA ALA A 241 -21.23 -9.29 -8.41
C ALA A 241 -22.65 -9.78 -8.07
N GLY A 242 -22.96 -11.06 -8.33
CA GLY A 242 -24.25 -11.70 -8.10
C GLY A 242 -24.46 -12.22 -6.67
N SER A 243 -23.54 -11.94 -5.74
CA SER A 243 -23.69 -12.30 -4.34
C SER A 243 -23.01 -11.32 -3.39
N VAL A 244 -23.33 -11.41 -2.10
CA VAL A 244 -22.67 -10.62 -1.05
C VAL A 244 -21.17 -10.93 -0.96
N ALA A 245 -20.35 -9.97 -0.55
CA ALA A 245 -18.89 -10.06 -0.39
C ALA A 245 -18.44 -11.10 0.63
N PHE A 246 -19.34 -11.55 1.49
CA PHE A 246 -19.01 -12.34 2.66
C PHE A 246 -19.54 -13.77 2.57
N ALA A 247 -18.85 -14.68 3.24
CA ALA A 247 -19.30 -16.05 3.43
C ALA A 247 -19.35 -16.37 4.93
N ARG A 248 -20.52 -16.82 5.41
CA ARG A 248 -20.66 -17.32 6.79
C ARG A 248 -19.95 -18.67 6.89
N THR A 249 -18.99 -18.79 7.81
CA THR A 249 -18.21 -20.03 8.02
C THR A 249 -18.58 -20.75 9.31
N GLY A 250 -19.36 -20.13 10.19
CA GLY A 250 -19.78 -20.68 11.47
C GLY A 250 -20.90 -19.84 12.10
N SER A 251 -21.33 -20.17 13.32
CA SER A 251 -22.37 -19.39 14.03
C SER A 251 -21.94 -17.94 14.26
N GLY A 252 -20.68 -17.70 14.58
CA GLY A 252 -20.13 -16.37 14.85
C GLY A 252 -18.93 -15.99 13.97
N THR A 253 -18.70 -16.67 12.85
CA THR A 253 -17.53 -16.44 11.99
C THR A 253 -17.92 -16.15 10.54
N LEU A 254 -17.14 -15.28 9.90
CA LEU A 254 -17.36 -14.76 8.56
C LEU A 254 -16.01 -14.63 7.85
N GLU A 255 -16.01 -14.78 6.54
CA GLU A 255 -14.87 -14.49 5.68
C GLU A 255 -15.26 -13.46 4.62
N LEU A 256 -14.33 -12.58 4.25
CA LEU A 256 -14.38 -11.82 3.00
C LEU A 256 -13.97 -12.77 1.86
N LYS A 257 -14.78 -12.86 0.82
CA LYS A 257 -14.52 -13.71 -0.35
C LYS A 257 -13.28 -13.25 -1.11
N ALA A 258 -12.57 -14.22 -1.68
CA ALA A 258 -11.41 -13.99 -2.55
C ALA A 258 -11.77 -13.13 -3.78
N GLY A 259 -10.76 -12.45 -4.34
CA GLY A 259 -10.89 -11.55 -5.49
C GLY A 259 -11.56 -10.21 -5.17
N SER A 260 -11.62 -9.85 -3.88
CA SER A 260 -12.10 -8.54 -3.44
C SER A 260 -10.99 -7.50 -3.48
N TYR A 261 -11.30 -6.28 -3.94
CA TYR A 261 -10.41 -5.13 -3.87
C TYR A 261 -11.13 -3.97 -3.18
N VAL A 262 -10.49 -3.39 -2.17
CA VAL A 262 -11.07 -2.32 -1.37
C VAL A 262 -10.06 -1.19 -1.22
N GLU A 263 -10.44 0.00 -1.65
CA GLU A 263 -9.66 1.21 -1.35
C GLU A 263 -9.93 1.70 0.07
N VAL A 264 -8.86 1.96 0.82
CA VAL A 264 -8.84 2.54 2.17
C VAL A 264 -7.68 3.52 2.27
N ALA A 265 -7.94 4.75 2.72
CA ALA A 265 -6.93 5.77 2.97
C ALA A 265 -5.97 6.05 1.78
N GLY A 266 -6.47 5.92 0.55
CA GLY A 266 -5.71 6.09 -0.69
C GLY A 266 -5.00 4.83 -1.22
N PHE A 267 -5.16 3.68 -0.55
CA PHE A 267 -4.52 2.41 -0.91
C PHE A 267 -5.55 1.34 -1.27
N VAL A 268 -5.28 0.58 -2.33
CA VAL A 268 -6.12 -0.56 -2.70
C VAL A 268 -5.59 -1.84 -2.04
N HIS A 269 -6.38 -2.40 -1.14
CA HIS A 269 -6.13 -3.71 -0.53
C HIS A 269 -6.76 -4.81 -1.39
N GLY A 270 -5.96 -5.76 -1.87
CA GLY A 270 -6.41 -6.92 -2.64
C GLY A 270 -6.42 -8.19 -1.79
N PHE A 271 -7.51 -8.94 -1.84
CA PHE A 271 -7.71 -10.17 -1.08
C PHE A 271 -7.76 -11.38 -2.03
N ALA A 272 -6.61 -11.98 -2.32
CA ALA A 272 -6.49 -13.06 -3.30
C ALA A 272 -7.07 -14.40 -2.83
N ALA A 273 -7.23 -14.59 -1.51
CA ALA A 273 -7.81 -15.78 -0.88
C ALA A 273 -8.94 -15.37 0.09
N PRO A 274 -9.84 -16.29 0.47
CA PRO A 274 -10.82 -16.02 1.52
C PRO A 274 -10.10 -15.54 2.78
N THR A 275 -10.55 -14.43 3.34
CA THR A 275 -9.87 -13.75 4.44
C THR A 275 -10.81 -13.67 5.63
N SER A 276 -10.43 -14.27 6.76
CA SER A 276 -11.24 -14.26 7.99
C SER A 276 -11.48 -12.86 8.50
N VAL A 277 -12.74 -12.56 8.81
CA VAL A 277 -13.14 -11.33 9.48
C VAL A 277 -12.85 -11.49 10.96
N GLN A 278 -12.02 -10.62 11.51
CA GLN A 278 -11.75 -10.58 12.95
C GLN A 278 -13.01 -10.12 13.68
N MET A 279 -13.51 -10.97 14.58
CA MET A 279 -14.78 -10.74 15.27
C MET A 279 -14.56 -10.10 16.65
N PRO A 280 -15.42 -9.15 17.05
CA PRO A 280 -15.50 -8.69 18.43
C PRO A 280 -16.28 -9.73 19.28
N ALA A 281 -16.50 -9.42 20.55
CA ALA A 281 -17.51 -10.13 21.32
C ALA A 281 -18.90 -9.93 20.67
N LEU A 282 -19.57 -11.03 20.34
CA LEU A 282 -20.86 -11.01 19.65
C LEU A 282 -22.02 -11.05 20.65
N ALA A 283 -22.86 -10.01 20.64
CA ALA A 283 -24.04 -9.88 21.46
C ALA A 283 -25.29 -10.24 20.64
N ALA A 284 -26.13 -11.12 21.17
CA ALA A 284 -27.37 -11.54 20.54
C ALA A 284 -28.29 -10.34 20.23
N GLY A 285 -28.87 -10.33 19.02
CA GLY A 285 -29.76 -9.26 18.55
C GLY A 285 -29.05 -7.97 18.17
N THR A 286 -27.76 -8.02 17.82
CA THR A 286 -26.93 -6.85 17.52
C THR A 286 -26.48 -6.84 16.06
N ASP A 287 -26.53 -5.67 15.42
CA ASP A 287 -25.96 -5.45 14.09
C ASP A 287 -24.47 -5.11 14.18
N TYR A 288 -23.69 -5.68 13.29
CA TYR A 288 -22.26 -5.45 13.16
C TYR A 288 -21.94 -4.90 11.78
N ALA A 289 -21.08 -3.90 11.72
CA ALA A 289 -20.47 -3.42 10.49
C ALA A 289 -19.15 -4.16 10.24
N VAL A 290 -18.85 -4.47 8.99
CA VAL A 290 -17.57 -5.06 8.56
C VAL A 290 -16.74 -3.98 7.89
N TYR A 291 -15.47 -3.90 8.28
CA TYR A 291 -14.51 -2.91 7.85
C TYR A 291 -13.28 -3.57 7.23
N VAL A 292 -12.71 -2.91 6.22
CA VAL A 292 -11.30 -3.10 5.84
C VAL A 292 -10.51 -1.94 6.41
N CYS A 293 -9.39 -2.24 7.05
CA CYS A 293 -8.51 -1.27 7.68
C CYS A 293 -7.26 -1.00 6.82
N SER A 294 -6.62 0.14 7.05
CA SER A 294 -5.41 0.59 6.34
C SER A 294 -4.19 -0.32 6.56
N ASP A 295 -4.22 -1.19 7.56
CA ASP A 295 -3.23 -2.24 7.79
C ASP A 295 -3.49 -3.52 6.98
N GLY A 296 -4.57 -3.55 6.19
CA GLY A 296 -5.00 -4.69 5.38
C GLY A 296 -5.86 -5.72 6.11
N THR A 297 -6.17 -5.52 7.39
CA THR A 297 -7.05 -6.44 8.13
C THR A 297 -8.52 -6.22 7.78
N VAL A 298 -9.32 -7.28 7.94
CA VAL A 298 -10.79 -7.23 7.83
C VAL A 298 -11.37 -7.53 9.21
N ARG A 299 -12.29 -6.70 9.69
CA ARG A 299 -12.85 -6.84 11.04
C ARG A 299 -14.30 -6.38 11.15
N ALA A 300 -15.02 -6.97 12.10
CA ALA A 300 -16.37 -6.56 12.45
C ALA A 300 -16.35 -5.69 13.72
N ASP A 301 -17.30 -4.77 13.82
CA ASP A 301 -17.51 -3.96 15.03
C ASP A 301 -18.99 -3.53 15.15
N ALA A 302 -19.47 -3.38 16.38
CA ALA A 302 -20.79 -2.82 16.67
C ALA A 302 -20.80 -1.29 16.45
N GLY A 303 -19.64 -0.65 16.56
CA GLY A 303 -19.42 0.73 16.17
C GLY A 303 -19.63 0.93 14.67
N LEU A 304 -20.47 1.90 14.30
CA LEU A 304 -20.90 2.13 12.91
C LEU A 304 -20.10 3.23 12.19
N VAL A 305 -19.19 3.88 12.91
CA VAL A 305 -18.31 4.95 12.41
C VAL A 305 -16.95 4.38 12.03
N ALA A 306 -16.30 3.67 12.95
CA ALA A 306 -15.02 3.01 12.78
C ALA A 306 -14.92 1.82 13.76
N PRO A 307 -14.12 0.79 13.45
CA PRO A 307 -13.88 -0.31 14.37
C PRO A 307 -12.87 0.09 15.46
N ALA A 308 -12.87 -0.63 16.58
CA ALA A 308 -11.96 -0.38 17.69
C ALA A 308 -10.48 -0.39 17.23
N GLY A 309 -9.74 0.65 17.64
CA GLY A 309 -8.33 0.85 17.26
C GLY A 309 -8.11 1.59 15.94
N PHE A 310 -9.18 2.01 15.27
CA PHE A 310 -9.14 2.70 13.98
C PHE A 310 -10.06 3.94 13.99
N THR A 311 -9.91 4.77 12.96
CA THR A 311 -10.71 5.95 12.68
C THR A 311 -11.46 5.80 11.35
N ALA A 312 -12.40 6.70 11.06
CA ALA A 312 -13.09 6.71 9.77
C ALA A 312 -12.16 7.06 8.59
N ALA A 313 -10.96 7.59 8.86
CA ALA A 313 -9.98 7.96 7.85
C ALA A 313 -9.06 6.79 7.46
N ASP A 314 -8.79 5.88 8.40
CA ASP A 314 -7.87 4.75 8.24
C ASP A 314 -8.58 3.38 8.17
N SER A 315 -9.91 3.39 8.13
CA SER A 315 -10.76 2.22 7.95
C SER A 315 -11.96 2.57 7.07
N ARG A 316 -12.50 1.54 6.42
CA ARG A 316 -13.66 1.69 5.55
C ARG A 316 -14.70 0.63 5.84
N LYS A 317 -15.91 1.06 6.17
CA LYS A 317 -17.08 0.19 6.26
C LYS A 317 -17.44 -0.33 4.87
N ILE A 318 -17.39 -1.64 4.70
CA ILE A 318 -17.66 -2.31 3.42
C ILE A 318 -18.96 -3.13 3.44
N GLY A 319 -19.57 -3.32 4.61
CA GLY A 319 -20.79 -4.08 4.75
C GLY A 319 -21.17 -4.32 6.20
N GLY A 320 -21.96 -5.36 6.44
CA GLY A 320 -22.39 -5.74 7.78
C GLY A 320 -23.28 -6.97 7.80
N PHE A 321 -23.72 -7.31 9.01
CA PHE A 321 -24.57 -8.46 9.28
C PHE A 321 -25.34 -8.27 10.60
N HIS A 322 -26.39 -9.07 10.77
CA HIS A 322 -27.12 -9.18 12.03
C HIS A 322 -26.74 -10.47 12.76
N TYR A 323 -26.29 -10.34 14.01
CA TYR A 323 -26.10 -11.48 14.90
C TYR A 323 -27.40 -11.74 15.65
N ALA A 324 -28.25 -12.59 15.07
CA ALA A 324 -29.59 -12.86 15.57
C ALA A 324 -29.55 -13.57 16.92
N ALA A 325 -30.59 -13.39 17.74
CA ALA A 325 -30.73 -14.05 19.03
C ALA A 325 -31.05 -15.56 18.92
N GLY A 326 -31.34 -16.05 17.71
CA GLY A 326 -31.65 -17.43 17.41
C GLY A 326 -31.44 -17.75 15.93
N GLY A 327 -31.42 -19.03 15.60
CA GLY A 327 -31.30 -19.52 14.24
C GLY A 327 -32.55 -19.31 13.40
N ASN A 328 -32.34 -19.28 12.09
CA ASN A 328 -33.42 -19.26 11.11
C ASN A 328 -34.18 -20.59 11.14
N ALA A 329 -35.44 -20.58 10.68
CA ALA A 329 -36.18 -21.83 10.56
C ALA A 329 -35.51 -22.80 9.57
N PRO A 330 -35.36 -24.10 9.92
CA PRO A 330 -34.72 -25.08 9.05
C PRO A 330 -35.60 -25.49 7.86
N GLY A 331 -36.88 -25.11 7.86
CA GLY A 331 -37.82 -25.46 6.81
C GLY A 331 -39.23 -24.96 7.09
N TYR A 332 -40.20 -25.55 6.39
CA TYR A 332 -41.62 -25.25 6.55
C TYR A 332 -42.13 -25.60 7.95
N ASN A 333 -42.92 -24.70 8.55
CA ASN A 333 -43.67 -24.93 9.78
C ASN A 333 -42.81 -25.43 10.96
N ALA A 334 -41.63 -24.83 11.13
CA ALA A 334 -40.65 -25.28 12.12
C ALA A 334 -40.34 -24.22 13.18
N GLY A 335 -40.38 -22.94 12.81
CA GLY A 335 -39.74 -21.88 13.60
C GLY A 335 -38.23 -22.07 13.69
N GLY A 336 -37.57 -21.12 14.35
CA GLY A 336 -36.14 -21.14 14.62
C GLY A 336 -35.78 -21.76 15.98
N ASP A 337 -34.55 -21.54 16.39
CA ASP A 337 -34.01 -21.92 17.71
C ASP A 337 -33.66 -20.67 18.55
N THR A 338 -33.01 -20.87 19.70
CA THR A 338 -32.54 -19.80 20.59
C THR A 338 -31.02 -19.74 20.69
N THR A 339 -30.29 -20.30 19.72
CA THR A 339 -28.83 -20.25 19.64
C THR A 339 -28.42 -19.03 18.83
N PRO A 340 -27.80 -18.00 19.45
CA PRO A 340 -27.38 -16.82 18.73
C PRO A 340 -26.40 -17.15 17.62
N GLN A 341 -26.64 -16.57 16.44
CA GLN A 341 -25.82 -16.82 15.27
C GLN A 341 -25.99 -15.71 14.22
N ILE A 342 -25.01 -15.57 13.34
CA ILE A 342 -25.09 -14.72 12.16
C ILE A 342 -26.24 -15.22 11.27
N ASN A 343 -27.22 -14.36 11.01
CA ASN A 343 -28.25 -14.66 10.01
C ASN A 343 -27.61 -14.52 8.61
N PRO A 344 -27.47 -15.60 7.81
CA PRO A 344 -26.80 -15.53 6.52
C PRO A 344 -27.52 -14.63 5.50
N TYR A 345 -28.83 -14.41 5.67
CA TYR A 345 -29.60 -13.52 4.80
C TYR A 345 -29.50 -12.05 5.21
N SER A 346 -28.91 -11.75 6.38
CA SER A 346 -28.65 -10.37 6.82
C SER A 346 -27.32 -9.81 6.31
N LEU A 347 -26.49 -10.64 5.65
CA LEU A 347 -25.21 -10.23 5.10
C LEU A 347 -25.43 -9.21 3.97
N TRP A 348 -24.91 -7.99 4.14
CA TRP A 348 -24.95 -6.94 3.13
C TRP A 348 -23.58 -6.33 2.90
N ASP A 349 -23.33 -5.79 1.71
CA ASP A 349 -22.14 -5.01 1.38
C ASP A 349 -22.48 -3.74 0.59
N LEU A 350 -21.49 -2.92 0.26
CA LEU A 350 -21.72 -1.64 -0.45
C LEU A 350 -22.48 -1.77 -1.78
N LYS A 351 -22.43 -2.95 -2.43
CA LYS A 351 -23.03 -3.24 -3.73
C LYS A 351 -24.08 -4.37 -3.70
N TRP A 352 -24.41 -4.90 -2.52
CA TRP A 352 -25.41 -5.93 -2.30
C TRP A 352 -26.12 -5.66 -0.97
N ARG A 353 -27.17 -4.82 -1.01
CA ARG A 353 -27.74 -4.23 0.23
C ARG A 353 -29.22 -3.86 0.11
N PRO A 354 -29.89 -3.57 1.24
CA PRO A 354 -31.15 -2.85 1.23
C PRO A 354 -31.06 -1.53 0.48
N ALA A 355 -32.11 -1.17 -0.27
CA ALA A 355 -32.23 0.12 -0.95
C ALA A 355 -32.47 1.29 0.02
N CYS A 356 -32.85 1.03 1.28
CA CYS A 356 -32.96 2.07 2.31
C CYS A 356 -31.59 2.55 2.79
N ALA A 357 -31.54 3.77 3.33
CA ALA A 357 -30.31 4.40 3.77
C ALA A 357 -29.59 3.59 4.87
N ASP A 358 -30.38 3.02 5.80
CA ASP A 358 -29.90 2.20 6.90
C ASP A 358 -30.18 0.72 6.65
N PRO A 359 -29.14 -0.11 6.42
CA PRO A 359 -29.31 -1.53 6.12
C PRO A 359 -29.44 -2.43 7.35
N ARG A 360 -29.33 -1.87 8.57
CA ARG A 360 -29.31 -2.63 9.83
C ARG A 360 -30.64 -3.34 10.10
N GLY A 361 -30.56 -4.49 10.75
CA GLY A 361 -31.73 -5.26 11.19
C GLY A 361 -32.60 -5.79 10.04
N MET A 362 -32.06 -5.98 8.84
CA MET A 362 -32.81 -6.51 7.69
C MET A 362 -32.25 -7.85 7.20
N ALA A 363 -33.11 -8.63 6.54
CA ALA A 363 -32.72 -9.87 5.87
C ALA A 363 -33.25 -9.90 4.43
N LEU A 364 -32.43 -10.40 3.51
CA LEU A 364 -32.74 -10.58 2.11
C LEU A 364 -33.64 -11.81 1.93
N VAL A 365 -34.90 -11.57 1.57
CA VAL A 365 -35.93 -12.58 1.40
C VAL A 365 -35.88 -13.09 -0.04
N ALA A 366 -35.58 -14.39 -0.20
CA ALA A 366 -35.55 -15.10 -1.49
C ALA A 366 -34.70 -14.42 -2.60
N GLY A 367 -33.71 -13.61 -2.24
CA GLY A 367 -32.92 -12.82 -3.20
C GLY A 367 -33.70 -11.70 -3.90
N ARG A 368 -34.91 -11.35 -3.44
CA ARG A 368 -35.82 -10.41 -4.11
C ARG A 368 -35.86 -9.03 -3.44
N PHE A 369 -36.09 -9.01 -2.13
CA PHE A 369 -36.29 -7.77 -1.37
C PHE A 369 -35.77 -7.94 0.05
N TRP A 370 -35.56 -6.83 0.75
CA TRP A 370 -35.15 -6.85 2.16
C TRP A 370 -36.33 -6.62 3.08
N CYS A 371 -36.42 -7.41 4.14
CA CYS A 371 -37.45 -7.32 5.15
C CYS A 371 -36.82 -7.06 6.52
N ASP A 372 -37.45 -6.19 7.31
CA ASP A 372 -37.07 -5.98 8.70
C ASP A 372 -37.15 -7.30 9.48
N VAL A 373 -36.06 -7.68 10.14
CA VAL A 373 -35.97 -8.85 11.02
C VAL A 373 -36.97 -8.72 12.18
N TYR A 374 -37.15 -7.52 12.72
CA TYR A 374 -38.02 -7.23 13.86
C TYR A 374 -39.24 -6.41 13.46
N LEU A 375 -40.31 -6.49 14.25
CA LEU A 375 -41.42 -5.54 14.16
C LEU A 375 -40.92 -4.12 14.44
N THR A 376 -41.65 -3.12 13.94
CA THR A 376 -41.24 -1.73 14.13
C THR A 376 -41.36 -1.30 15.60
N GLY A 377 -40.28 -0.72 16.13
CA GLY A 377 -40.23 -0.21 17.50
C GLY A 377 -40.74 1.22 17.65
N VAL A 378 -41.08 1.62 18.88
CA VAL A 378 -41.61 2.96 19.19
C VAL A 378 -40.67 4.13 18.81
N ASP A 379 -39.36 3.88 18.79
CA ASP A 379 -38.32 4.88 18.45
C ASP A 379 -37.77 4.71 17.01
N ALA A 380 -38.52 4.06 16.12
CA ALA A 380 -38.04 3.68 14.79
C ALA A 380 -37.51 4.84 13.94
N GLY A 381 -38.13 6.02 14.02
CA GLY A 381 -37.68 7.21 13.30
C GLY A 381 -36.31 7.76 13.75
N LEU A 382 -35.83 7.38 14.95
CA LEU A 382 -34.56 7.84 15.51
C LEU A 382 -33.43 6.82 15.33
N TYR A 383 -33.75 5.54 15.46
CA TYR A 383 -32.74 4.47 15.56
C TYR A 383 -32.84 3.41 14.48
N GLY A 384 -33.77 3.56 13.52
CA GLY A 384 -34.08 2.57 12.51
C GLY A 384 -35.26 1.69 12.91
N SER A 385 -35.97 1.16 11.91
CA SER A 385 -37.25 0.44 12.11
C SER A 385 -37.12 -0.99 12.65
N SER A 386 -35.92 -1.58 12.69
CA SER A 386 -35.75 -2.99 13.05
C SER A 386 -34.62 -3.14 14.06
N ARG A 387 -34.98 -3.38 15.32
CA ARG A 387 -34.03 -3.56 16.44
C ARG A 387 -34.55 -4.64 17.38
N SER A 388 -33.64 -5.36 18.01
CA SER A 388 -33.98 -6.36 19.03
C SER A 388 -34.25 -5.70 20.38
N GLY A 389 -35.20 -6.26 21.15
CA GLY A 389 -35.42 -5.93 22.56
C GLY A 389 -36.07 -4.58 22.84
N VAL A 390 -36.59 -3.88 21.82
CA VAL A 390 -37.28 -2.59 21.97
C VAL A 390 -38.80 -2.76 22.00
N ALA A 391 -39.51 -1.84 22.64
CA ALA A 391 -40.98 -1.86 22.69
C ALA A 391 -41.59 -1.76 21.28
N VAL A 392 -42.56 -2.63 20.98
CA VAL A 392 -43.23 -2.67 19.67
C VAL A 392 -44.17 -1.48 19.53
N ALA A 393 -44.08 -0.77 18.40
CA ALA A 393 -45.01 0.31 18.06
C ALA A 393 -46.41 -0.28 17.77
N THR A 394 -47.41 0.16 18.54
CA THR A 394 -48.80 -0.28 18.41
C THR A 394 -49.77 0.84 18.78
N GLY A 395 -51.08 0.63 18.61
CA GLY A 395 -52.07 1.61 19.06
C GLY A 395 -52.07 1.85 20.59
N ALA A 396 -51.55 0.90 21.37
CA ALA A 396 -51.38 1.05 22.83
C ALA A 396 -50.01 1.63 23.23
N ALA A 397 -49.05 1.62 22.31
CA ALA A 397 -47.74 2.23 22.47
C ALA A 397 -47.37 2.94 21.15
N PRO A 398 -47.98 4.10 20.86
CA PRO A 398 -47.75 4.81 19.60
C PRO A 398 -46.28 5.16 19.41
N PRO A 399 -45.77 5.12 18.16
CA PRO A 399 -44.39 5.50 17.88
C PRO A 399 -44.20 7.00 17.96
N LYS A 400 -42.94 7.41 18.11
CA LYS A 400 -42.54 8.81 17.93
C LYS A 400 -42.83 9.27 16.51
N ILE A 401 -43.33 10.49 16.39
CA ILE A 401 -43.54 11.15 15.10
C ILE A 401 -42.16 11.34 14.46
N PRO A 402 -41.92 10.86 13.23
CA PRO A 402 -40.66 11.10 12.56
C PRO A 402 -40.45 12.58 12.27
N VAL A 403 -39.20 13.03 12.30
CA VAL A 403 -38.83 14.43 11.98
C VAL A 403 -39.30 14.83 10.58
N ALA A 404 -39.24 13.91 9.61
CA ALA A 404 -39.73 14.12 8.25
C ALA A 404 -41.23 14.46 8.16
N PHE A 405 -42.00 14.10 9.19
CA PHE A 405 -43.44 14.35 9.29
C PHE A 405 -43.80 15.30 10.45
N GLY A 406 -42.82 16.12 10.90
CA GLY A 406 -43.04 17.19 11.87
C GLY A 406 -42.78 16.82 13.33
N GLY A 407 -42.21 15.65 13.62
CA GLY A 407 -41.81 15.27 14.97
C GLY A 407 -40.56 16.01 15.49
N ASP A 408 -40.44 16.09 16.81
CA ASP A 408 -39.33 16.76 17.51
C ASP A 408 -38.34 15.79 18.19
N GLY A 409 -38.51 14.48 17.95
CA GLY A 409 -37.73 13.42 18.60
C GLY A 409 -38.28 12.95 19.95
N THR A 410 -39.36 13.56 20.44
CA THR A 410 -40.03 13.20 21.70
C THR A 410 -41.53 12.95 21.55
N ALA A 411 -42.21 13.77 20.73
CA ALA A 411 -43.64 13.66 20.49
C ALA A 411 -44.01 12.31 19.87
N THR A 412 -45.05 11.69 20.39
CA THR A 412 -45.64 10.46 19.83
C THR A 412 -46.90 10.78 19.06
N TYR A 413 -47.21 9.93 18.08
CA TYR A 413 -48.54 9.93 17.49
C TYR A 413 -49.61 9.71 18.57
N GLY A 414 -50.82 10.21 18.32
CA GLY A 414 -51.97 9.95 19.19
C GLY A 414 -52.51 8.53 19.05
N SER A 415 -52.15 7.84 17.96
CA SER A 415 -52.62 6.50 17.62
C SER A 415 -51.57 5.71 16.81
N PHE A 416 -51.93 4.50 16.37
CA PHE A 416 -51.11 3.77 15.39
C PHE A 416 -51.95 3.04 14.34
N THR A 417 -52.54 3.86 13.49
CA THR A 417 -53.29 3.56 12.29
C THR A 417 -52.40 3.13 11.14
N TRP A 418 -53.02 2.72 10.03
CA TRP A 418 -52.31 2.43 8.79
C TRP A 418 -51.55 3.65 8.27
N TYR A 419 -52.09 4.87 8.43
CA TYR A 419 -51.46 6.11 7.97
C TYR A 419 -50.13 6.36 8.68
N GLU A 420 -50.12 6.27 10.00
CA GLU A 420 -48.94 6.51 10.83
C GLU A 420 -47.89 5.39 10.61
N ALA A 421 -48.33 4.15 10.36
CA ALA A 421 -47.42 3.06 9.97
C ALA A 421 -46.72 3.33 8.62
N VAL A 422 -47.46 3.87 7.63
CA VAL A 422 -46.88 4.27 6.34
C VAL A 422 -45.89 5.42 6.50
N GLU A 423 -46.24 6.46 7.26
CA GLU A 423 -45.36 7.60 7.52
C GLU A 423 -44.07 7.17 8.23
N LEU A 424 -44.19 6.34 9.26
CA LEU A 424 -43.05 5.83 10.03
C LEU A 424 -42.07 5.03 9.17
N LEU A 425 -42.57 4.16 8.28
CA LEU A 425 -41.70 3.38 7.41
C LEU A 425 -41.13 4.24 6.28
N ALA A 426 -41.92 5.16 5.72
CA ALA A 426 -41.46 6.09 4.70
C ALA A 426 -40.31 6.97 5.23
N SER A 427 -40.34 7.39 6.50
CA SER A 427 -39.29 8.22 7.09
C SER A 427 -37.93 7.53 7.17
N VAL A 428 -37.89 6.19 7.11
CA VAL A 428 -36.66 5.39 7.08
C VAL A 428 -36.39 4.76 5.71
N GLY A 429 -37.08 5.21 4.67
CA GLY A 429 -36.90 4.74 3.29
C GLY A 429 -37.45 3.34 3.03
N LYS A 430 -38.49 2.93 3.77
CA LYS A 430 -39.13 1.62 3.68
C LYS A 430 -40.62 1.76 3.37
N GLY A 431 -41.26 0.65 3.03
CA GLY A 431 -42.71 0.53 2.88
C GLY A 431 -43.27 -0.66 3.64
N LEU A 432 -44.59 -0.77 3.70
CA LEU A 432 -45.28 -1.96 4.20
C LEU A 432 -45.11 -3.13 3.23
N LEU A 433 -45.19 -4.36 3.74
CA LEU A 433 -45.28 -5.56 2.91
C LEU A 433 -46.64 -5.63 2.22
N ASP A 434 -46.66 -5.92 0.93
CA ASP A 434 -47.86 -6.44 0.28
C ASP A 434 -48.04 -7.92 0.65
N TYR A 435 -49.10 -8.53 0.12
CA TYR A 435 -49.45 -9.87 0.55
C TYR A 435 -48.47 -10.93 0.03
N ASP A 436 -47.95 -10.78 -1.20
CA ASP A 436 -46.97 -11.71 -1.74
C ASP A 436 -45.60 -11.58 -1.07
N ASP A 437 -45.13 -10.36 -0.76
CA ASP A 437 -43.93 -10.16 0.05
C ASP A 437 -44.10 -10.85 1.42
N TYR A 438 -45.24 -10.66 2.08
CA TYR A 438 -45.48 -11.23 3.41
C TYR A 438 -45.47 -12.76 3.42
N VAL A 439 -46.16 -13.39 2.46
CA VAL A 439 -46.22 -14.85 2.37
C VAL A 439 -44.83 -15.46 2.22
N VAL A 440 -43.93 -14.80 1.47
CA VAL A 440 -42.56 -15.27 1.31
C VAL A 440 -41.72 -14.95 2.55
N ALA A 441 -41.84 -13.75 3.12
CA ALA A 441 -41.04 -13.30 4.26
C ALA A 441 -41.33 -14.09 5.55
N ALA A 442 -42.59 -14.47 5.78
CA ALA A 442 -43.03 -15.21 6.96
C ALA A 442 -42.92 -16.74 6.81
N PHE A 443 -42.60 -17.25 5.61
CA PHE A 443 -42.47 -18.68 5.37
C PHE A 443 -41.44 -19.34 6.31
N GLY A 444 -41.83 -20.45 6.94
CA GLY A 444 -41.01 -21.18 7.91
C GLY A 444 -41.39 -20.96 9.36
N THR A 445 -42.14 -19.90 9.64
CA THR A 445 -42.84 -19.72 10.92
C THR A 445 -43.68 -20.96 11.27
N THR A 446 -43.95 -21.18 12.55
CA THR A 446 -44.93 -22.18 12.97
C THR A 446 -46.33 -21.70 12.58
N GLU A 447 -46.96 -22.43 11.67
CA GLU A 447 -48.28 -22.20 11.14
C GLU A 447 -49.37 -22.69 12.11
N ALA A 448 -50.57 -22.12 11.96
CA ALA A 448 -51.74 -22.41 12.79
C ALA A 448 -51.46 -22.27 14.30
N ALA A 449 -50.64 -21.29 14.67
CA ALA A 449 -50.25 -21.04 16.04
C ALA A 449 -50.03 -19.55 16.30
N THR A 450 -50.31 -19.13 17.53
CA THR A 450 -49.95 -17.80 18.06
C THR A 450 -49.19 -17.94 19.36
N ARG A 451 -48.53 -16.86 19.78
CA ARG A 451 -47.73 -16.83 21.01
C ARG A 451 -48.55 -17.12 22.27
N GLY A 452 -49.80 -16.68 22.31
CA GLY A 452 -50.75 -16.85 23.42
C GLY A 452 -50.90 -15.60 24.30
N ASN A 453 -49.89 -14.73 24.36
CA ASN A 453 -49.91 -13.50 25.14
C ASN A 453 -49.07 -12.39 24.49
N ASN A 454 -49.26 -11.15 24.96
CA ASN A 454 -48.58 -9.97 24.42
C ASN A 454 -47.03 -10.08 24.56
N PRO A 455 -46.25 -9.99 23.46
CA PRO A 455 -44.80 -9.99 23.52
C PRO A 455 -44.19 -8.74 24.17
N PHE A 456 -44.85 -7.57 24.06
CA PHE A 456 -44.38 -6.23 24.43
C PHE A 456 -43.14 -5.72 23.70
N THR A 457 -42.13 -6.57 23.51
CA THR A 457 -40.87 -6.22 22.87
C THR A 457 -40.65 -7.02 21.59
N THR A 458 -39.83 -6.43 20.73
CA THR A 458 -39.26 -7.05 19.53
C THR A 458 -38.24 -8.12 19.91
N GLY A 459 -38.14 -9.16 19.09
CA GLY A 459 -37.12 -10.20 19.20
C GLY A 459 -37.58 -11.46 19.93
N LEU A 460 -36.62 -12.22 20.43
CA LEU A 460 -36.89 -13.43 21.22
C LEU A 460 -36.87 -13.02 22.70
N GLY A 461 -38.04 -12.92 23.34
CA GLY A 461 -38.15 -12.56 24.74
C GLY A 461 -37.59 -13.64 25.66
N THR A 462 -37.06 -13.24 26.82
CA THR A 462 -36.56 -14.16 27.86
C THR A 462 -37.62 -14.61 28.86
N THR A 463 -38.79 -13.94 28.89
CA THR A 463 -39.91 -14.32 29.75
C THR A 463 -41.11 -14.79 28.92
N ASN A 464 -41.07 -16.08 28.58
CA ASN A 464 -42.23 -16.84 28.08
C ASN A 464 -43.32 -17.04 29.17
N ALA A 465 -43.23 -16.37 30.32
CA ALA A 465 -44.14 -16.53 31.44
C ALA A 465 -45.58 -16.23 30.98
N GLY A 466 -46.42 -17.26 30.97
CA GLY A 466 -47.82 -17.18 30.51
C GLY A 466 -48.03 -17.25 28.99
N SER A 467 -46.98 -17.41 28.18
CA SER A 467 -47.12 -17.69 26.74
C SER A 467 -47.43 -19.17 26.49
N THR A 468 -48.24 -19.48 25.48
CA THR A 468 -48.54 -20.86 25.06
C THR A 468 -47.45 -21.42 24.13
N ASN A 469 -46.72 -20.53 23.45
CA ASN A 469 -45.66 -20.87 22.51
C ASN A 469 -44.45 -19.96 22.71
N SER A 470 -43.26 -20.54 22.64
CA SER A 470 -42.00 -19.78 22.71
C SER A 470 -41.77 -18.95 21.45
N ASP A 471 -41.16 -17.76 21.60
CA ASP A 471 -40.99 -16.78 20.52
C ASP A 471 -40.29 -17.31 19.26
N GLN A 472 -39.30 -18.19 19.42
CA GLN A 472 -38.54 -18.74 18.29
C GLN A 472 -39.40 -19.57 17.33
N LYS A 473 -40.56 -20.08 17.79
CA LYS A 473 -41.53 -20.74 16.90
C LYS A 473 -41.99 -19.84 15.75
N PHE A 474 -41.91 -18.52 15.92
CA PHE A 474 -42.37 -17.54 14.95
C PHE A 474 -41.24 -16.91 14.14
N THR A 475 -40.08 -17.56 14.07
CA THR A 475 -38.97 -17.17 13.19
C THR A 475 -39.13 -17.81 11.81
N SER A 476 -38.95 -17.04 10.73
CA SER A 476 -39.03 -17.53 9.35
C SER A 476 -37.72 -18.19 8.86
N ILE A 477 -37.73 -18.80 7.67
CA ILE A 477 -36.50 -19.36 7.06
C ILE A 477 -35.45 -18.28 6.75
N TRP A 478 -35.87 -17.04 6.62
CA TRP A 478 -35.00 -15.89 6.37
C TRP A 478 -34.51 -15.24 7.66
N GLY A 479 -34.94 -15.76 8.82
CA GLY A 479 -34.63 -15.19 10.13
C GLY A 479 -35.49 -13.97 10.48
N ILE A 480 -36.70 -13.84 9.91
CA ILE A 480 -37.65 -12.80 10.34
C ILE A 480 -38.28 -13.26 11.65
N ILE A 481 -38.02 -12.53 12.73
CA ILE A 481 -38.45 -12.87 14.09
C ILE A 481 -39.84 -12.28 14.35
N GLN A 482 -40.70 -13.04 15.05
CA GLN A 482 -42.11 -12.70 15.27
C GLN A 482 -42.83 -12.43 13.93
N SER A 483 -42.57 -13.30 12.95
CA SER A 483 -43.06 -13.17 11.58
C SER A 483 -44.57 -13.39 11.44
N SER A 484 -45.17 -14.15 12.36
CA SER A 484 -46.62 -14.36 12.48
C SER A 484 -47.02 -14.63 13.93
N GLY A 485 -48.31 -14.54 14.23
CA GLY A 485 -48.90 -14.99 15.49
C GLY A 485 -48.45 -14.24 16.74
N CYS A 486 -47.89 -13.05 16.58
CA CYS A 486 -47.45 -12.17 17.65
C CYS A 486 -48.22 -10.84 17.60
N TYR A 487 -48.13 -10.14 16.46
CA TYR A 487 -48.89 -8.92 16.17
C TYR A 487 -49.39 -8.99 14.75
N TYR A 488 -50.55 -8.39 14.48
CA TYR A 488 -50.87 -8.08 13.09
C TYR A 488 -49.90 -7.00 12.60
N THR A 489 -49.42 -7.13 11.37
CA THR A 489 -48.70 -6.05 10.71
C THR A 489 -49.60 -5.41 9.66
N TRP A 490 -49.70 -4.08 9.66
CA TRP A 490 -50.28 -3.36 8.54
C TRP A 490 -49.60 -3.74 7.22
N GLY A 491 -50.40 -3.93 6.19
CA GLY A 491 -49.96 -4.33 4.85
C GLY A 491 -50.26 -3.28 3.79
N LYS A 492 -49.57 -3.38 2.67
CA LYS A 492 -49.77 -2.56 1.48
C LYS A 492 -50.91 -3.16 0.65
N GLY A 493 -52.14 -2.83 1.01
CA GLY A 493 -53.31 -3.31 0.29
C GLY A 493 -54.61 -2.82 0.90
N PHE A 494 -55.61 -2.66 0.04
CA PHE A 494 -56.94 -2.19 0.40
C PHE A 494 -57.99 -3.10 -0.23
N GLY A 495 -58.96 -3.57 0.56
CA GLY A 495 -59.96 -4.53 0.11
C GLY A 495 -60.98 -4.89 1.20
N GLY A 496 -61.91 -5.77 0.89
CA GLY A 496 -62.96 -6.19 1.83
C GLY A 496 -64.05 -5.12 2.02
N SER A 497 -64.56 -5.00 3.25
CA SER A 497 -65.63 -4.05 3.58
C SER A 497 -65.18 -2.60 3.43
N TYR A 498 -66.08 -1.72 3.00
CA TYR A 498 -65.82 -0.30 2.78
C TYR A 498 -66.87 0.60 3.44
N THR A 499 -66.51 1.85 3.73
CA THR A 499 -67.45 2.85 4.26
C THR A 499 -68.27 3.53 3.17
N THR A 500 -69.50 3.93 3.48
CA THR A 500 -70.36 4.70 2.57
C THR A 500 -70.37 6.17 2.94
N GLY A 501 -70.36 7.05 1.94
CA GLY A 501 -70.35 8.51 2.14
C GLY A 501 -68.95 9.06 2.44
N TRP A 502 -68.84 10.39 2.40
CA TRP A 502 -67.62 11.09 2.80
C TRP A 502 -67.44 11.02 4.31
N SER A 503 -66.23 10.69 4.78
CA SER A 503 -65.89 10.62 6.20
C SER A 503 -64.57 11.31 6.52
N GLU A 504 -64.51 11.98 7.66
CA GLU A 504 -63.30 12.63 8.19
C GLU A 504 -62.61 11.73 9.22
N ASN A 505 -61.97 10.66 8.75
CA ASN A 505 -61.21 9.72 9.60
C ASN A 505 -59.71 9.75 9.28
N SER A 506 -59.22 10.86 8.71
CA SER A 506 -57.82 11.06 8.30
C SER A 506 -57.07 12.04 9.21
N GLU A 507 -57.65 12.34 10.38
CA GLU A 507 -57.07 13.29 11.36
C GLU A 507 -56.86 14.69 10.77
N GLY A 508 -57.87 15.19 10.04
CA GLY A 508 -57.84 16.52 9.43
C GLY A 508 -57.04 16.60 8.13
N ARG A 509 -56.60 15.47 7.55
CA ARG A 509 -55.86 15.40 6.28
C ARG A 509 -56.74 15.01 5.09
N GLY A 510 -57.96 15.58 5.04
CA GLY A 510 -58.95 15.37 3.98
C GLY A 510 -60.06 14.38 4.35
N GLN A 511 -60.99 14.13 3.43
CA GLN A 511 -62.05 13.14 3.62
C GLN A 511 -61.92 12.03 2.60
N MET A 512 -62.41 10.84 2.95
CA MET A 512 -62.45 9.68 2.07
C MET A 512 -63.89 9.26 1.80
N VAL A 513 -64.13 8.66 0.64
CA VAL A 513 -65.41 8.06 0.25
C VAL A 513 -65.15 6.65 -0.27
N SER A 514 -66.03 5.71 0.06
CA SER A 514 -65.89 4.31 -0.38
C SER A 514 -64.55 3.69 0.04
N GLN A 515 -64.00 4.10 1.18
CA GLN A 515 -62.70 3.63 1.65
C GLN A 515 -62.80 2.17 2.13
N PRO A 516 -62.13 1.20 1.46
CA PRO A 516 -62.08 -0.18 1.90
C PRO A 516 -61.17 -0.37 3.12
N SER A 517 -61.24 -1.55 3.72
CA SER A 517 -60.39 -1.99 4.81
C SER A 517 -58.92 -2.09 4.37
N ALA A 518 -58.01 -1.76 5.27
CA ALA A 518 -56.58 -1.94 5.06
C ALA A 518 -56.17 -3.37 5.43
N LEU A 519 -55.20 -3.91 4.68
CA LEU A 519 -54.68 -5.26 4.87
C LEU A 519 -53.95 -5.39 6.22
N LEU A 520 -54.26 -6.44 6.98
CA LEU A 520 -53.55 -6.84 8.19
C LEU A 520 -53.02 -8.27 8.04
N LEU A 521 -51.75 -8.48 8.38
CA LEU A 521 -51.05 -9.74 8.11
C LEU A 521 -50.60 -10.43 9.40
N GLY A 522 -50.64 -11.76 9.42
CA GLY A 522 -49.94 -12.60 10.40
C GLY A 522 -50.65 -13.02 11.68
N ALA A 523 -51.78 -12.40 12.03
CA ALA A 523 -52.52 -12.61 13.29
C ALA A 523 -51.86 -12.03 14.54
N ASN A 524 -52.69 -11.70 15.54
CA ASN A 524 -52.20 -11.28 16.86
C ASN A 524 -51.90 -12.47 17.77
N TYR A 525 -51.25 -12.20 18.91
CA TYR A 525 -50.85 -13.20 19.89
C TYR A 525 -51.99 -14.07 20.47
N ALA A 526 -53.24 -13.63 20.43
CA ALA A 526 -54.40 -14.32 21.00
C ALA A 526 -55.30 -15.02 19.95
N ASP A 527 -54.96 -14.97 18.66
CA ASP A 527 -55.82 -15.49 17.59
C ASP A 527 -55.76 -17.03 17.39
N GLY A 528 -54.96 -17.74 18.19
CA GLY A 528 -54.90 -19.20 18.24
C GLY A 528 -54.50 -19.84 16.91
N ALA A 529 -55.36 -20.70 16.35
CA ALA A 529 -55.06 -21.43 15.11
C ALA A 529 -55.04 -20.55 13.84
N ARG A 530 -55.36 -19.24 13.96
CA ARG A 530 -55.33 -18.31 12.82
C ARG A 530 -53.94 -17.76 12.54
N GLY A 531 -52.95 -17.90 13.42
CA GLY A 531 -51.60 -17.39 13.17
C GLY A 531 -50.89 -18.15 12.07
N GLY A 532 -50.22 -17.44 11.15
CA GLY A 532 -49.48 -18.08 10.06
C GLY A 532 -49.01 -17.12 8.97
N SER A 533 -48.15 -17.62 8.09
CA SER A 533 -47.51 -16.88 6.99
C SER A 533 -48.47 -16.42 5.90
N ARG A 534 -49.70 -16.95 5.89
CA ARG A 534 -50.76 -16.61 4.94
C ARG A 534 -51.97 -15.97 5.62
N THR A 535 -51.84 -15.55 6.87
CA THR A 535 -52.97 -14.93 7.54
C THR A 535 -53.14 -13.51 7.03
N ALA A 536 -54.32 -13.22 6.49
CA ALA A 536 -54.70 -11.90 6.02
C ALA A 536 -56.12 -11.55 6.49
N ALA A 537 -56.25 -10.39 7.12
CA ALA A 537 -57.53 -9.83 7.56
C ALA A 537 -57.84 -8.55 6.77
N TRP A 538 -59.06 -8.46 6.25
CA TRP A 538 -59.55 -7.40 5.35
C TRP A 538 -60.85 -6.79 5.88
N ASN A 539 -60.88 -6.52 7.19
CA ASN A 539 -62.09 -6.14 7.92
C ASN A 539 -61.92 -4.90 8.82
N ASN A 540 -60.73 -4.29 8.84
CA ASN A 540 -60.46 -3.10 9.61
C ASN A 540 -60.12 -1.91 8.69
N PRO A 541 -60.80 -0.76 8.85
CA PRO A 541 -60.46 0.42 8.09
C PRO A 541 -59.07 0.98 8.45
N PRO A 542 -58.45 1.80 7.58
CA PRO A 542 -57.10 2.32 7.81
C PRO A 542 -56.94 3.18 9.07
N TRP A 543 -58.00 3.77 9.60
CA TRP A 543 -57.99 4.58 10.82
C TRP A 543 -58.19 3.77 12.12
N THR A 544 -58.21 2.45 12.06
CA THR A 544 -58.29 1.63 13.28
C THR A 544 -56.94 1.66 14.01
N SER A 545 -56.98 1.87 15.32
CA SER A 545 -55.81 1.81 16.20
C SER A 545 -56.11 0.91 17.39
N VAL A 546 -55.33 -0.16 17.55
CA VAL A 546 -55.47 -1.12 18.67
C VAL A 546 -54.09 -1.62 19.12
N GLY A 547 -54.01 -2.12 20.35
CA GLY A 547 -52.75 -2.55 20.98
C GLY A 547 -52.06 -3.77 20.37
N PHE A 548 -52.63 -4.38 19.33
CA PHE A 548 -52.06 -5.53 18.63
C PHE A 548 -51.89 -5.32 17.12
N PHE A 549 -52.06 -4.09 16.63
CA PHE A 549 -51.68 -3.69 15.28
C PHE A 549 -50.32 -3.03 15.32
N ALA A 550 -49.38 -3.58 14.57
CA ALA A 550 -48.00 -3.13 14.44
C ALA A 550 -47.67 -2.90 12.96
N SER A 551 -46.39 -2.70 12.67
CA SER A 551 -45.89 -2.64 11.29
C SER A 551 -44.54 -3.34 11.18
N ARG A 552 -44.15 -3.62 9.93
CA ARG A 552 -42.85 -4.19 9.57
C ARG A 552 -42.42 -3.58 8.24
N GLY A 553 -41.18 -3.11 8.16
CA GLY A 553 -40.64 -2.48 6.97
C GLY A 553 -40.11 -3.48 5.95
N ARG A 554 -40.24 -3.12 4.68
CA ARG A 554 -39.54 -3.76 3.57
C ARG A 554 -38.98 -2.70 2.61
N CYS A 555 -37.95 -3.05 1.86
CA CYS A 555 -37.43 -2.24 0.76
C CYS A 555 -36.82 -3.12 -0.34
N GLU A 556 -36.57 -2.53 -1.50
CA GLU A 556 -36.01 -3.24 -2.65
C GLU A 556 -34.58 -3.74 -2.38
N HIS A 557 -34.18 -4.79 -3.10
CA HIS A 557 -32.80 -5.24 -3.15
C HIS A 557 -31.99 -4.38 -4.13
N LEU A 558 -30.86 -3.84 -3.66
CA LEU A 558 -29.93 -3.09 -4.50
C LEU A 558 -28.68 -3.93 -4.78
N ALA A 559 -28.55 -4.35 -6.03
CA ALA A 559 -27.35 -4.97 -6.58
C ALA A 559 -26.73 -4.03 -7.63
N HIS A 560 -25.50 -3.56 -7.38
CA HIS A 560 -24.72 -2.82 -8.37
C HIS A 560 -23.83 -3.80 -9.11
N LEU A 561 -24.27 -4.22 -10.30
CA LEU A 561 -23.51 -5.06 -11.23
C LEU A 561 -22.30 -4.31 -11.80
#